data_AF-A0A2H9RAP1-F1
#
_entry.id   AF-A0A2H9RAP1-F1
#
_cell.length_a   1.000
_cell.length_b   1.000
_cell.length_c   1.000
_cell.angle_alpha   90.00
_cell.angle_beta   90.00
_cell.angle_gamma   90.00
#
_symmetry.space_group_name_H-M   'P 1'
#
loop_
_entity.id
_entity.type
_entity.pdbx_description
1 polymer ?
#
loop_
_entity_poly.entity_id
_entity_poly.type
_entity_poly.pdbx_seq_one_letter_code
_entity_poly.pdbx_strand_id
1 'polypeptide(L)' 'MSRTCTKCKNSIPDTDELDMVAEKYPVCNKCW' A
#
# COMPACT_ATOMS: atom_id res chain seq x y z
N MET A 1 7.55 7.49 -4.30
CA MET A 1 6.30 8.04 -4.88
C MET A 1 5.20 7.44 -4.03
N SER A 2 4.65 8.19 -3.08
CA SER A 2 3.69 7.67 -2.10
C SER A 2 2.57 6.90 -2.78
N ARG A 3 2.44 5.60 -2.49
CA ARG A 3 1.37 4.75 -3.02
C ARG A 3 0.09 5.06 -2.24
N THR A 4 -1.08 4.94 -2.86
CA THR A 4 -2.35 5.16 -2.15
C THR A 4 -3.09 3.83 -2.04
N CYS A 5 -3.47 3.46 -0.82
CA CYS A 5 -4.23 2.24 -0.57
C CYS A 5 -5.57 2.28 -1.31
N THR A 6 -5.82 1.30 -2.17
CA THR A 6 -7.07 1.20 -2.95
C THR A 6 -8.29 0.91 -2.08
N LYS A 7 -8.11 0.37 -0.86
CA LYS A 7 -9.19 0.04 0.08
C LYS A 7 -9.56 1.22 0.97
N CYS A 8 -8.60 1.75 1.73
CA CYS A 8 -8.86 2.81 2.71
C CYS A 8 -8.46 4.21 2.23
N LYS A 9 -7.88 4.34 1.03
CA LYS A 9 -7.42 5.60 0.43
C LYS A 9 -6.36 6.34 1.25
N ASN A 10 -5.76 5.68 2.23
CA ASN A 10 -4.63 6.23 2.97
C ASN A 10 -3.36 6.20 2.13
N SER A 11 -2.48 7.18 2.36
CA SER A 11 -1.14 7.18 1.81
C SER A 11 -0.32 6.07 2.47
N ILE A 12 0.30 5.23 1.64
CA ILE A 12 1.22 4.19 2.03
C ILE A 12 2.63 4.79 1.88
N PRO A 13 3.39 4.90 2.97
CA PRO A 13 4.76 5.40 2.91
C PRO A 13 5.63 4.41 2.10
N ASP A 14 6.57 4.95 1.32
CA ASP A 14 7.50 4.14 0.52
C ASP A 14 8.47 3.31 1.40
N THR A 15 8.47 3.52 2.72
CA THR A 15 9.25 2.77 3.72
C THR A 15 8.54 1.52 4.23
N ASP A 16 7.23 1.38 3.97
CA ASP A 16 6.53 0.16 4.32
C ASP A 16 6.94 -0.92 3.32
N GLU A 17 7.55 -2.00 3.83
CA GLU A 17 7.80 -3.19 3.04
C GLU A 17 6.44 -3.82 2.72
N LEU A 18 6.00 -3.62 1.47
CA LEU A 18 4.75 -4.14 0.95
C LEU A 18 5.02 -5.46 0.27
N ASP A 19 4.14 -6.45 0.51
CA ASP A 19 4.15 -7.71 -0.22
C ASP A 19 4.08 -7.47 -1.74
N MET A 20 4.59 -8.41 -2.55
CA MET A 20 4.58 -8.32 -4.02
C MET A 20 3.18 -8.01 -4.60
N VAL A 21 2.13 -8.49 -3.92
CA VAL A 21 0.73 -8.20 -4.28
C VAL A 21 0.37 -6.76 -3.96
N ALA A 22 0.78 -6.25 -2.80
CA ALA A 22 0.59 -4.85 -2.40
C ALA A 22 1.47 -3.88 -3.23
N GLU A 23 2.55 -4.38 -3.84
CA GLU A 23 3.33 -3.64 -4.83
C GLU A 23 2.54 -3.45 -6.14
N LYS A 24 1.83 -4.49 -6.59
CA LYS A 24 1.02 -4.49 -7.82
C LYS A 24 -0.35 -3.84 -7.63
N TYR A 25 -0.94 -4.01 -6.45
CA TYR A 25 -2.20 -3.43 -6.02
C TYR A 25 -1.93 -2.67 -4.74
N PRO A 26 -1.71 -1.35 -4.78
CA PRO A 26 -1.33 -0.61 -3.58
C PRO A 26 -2.43 -0.74 -2.53
N VAL A 27 -2.15 -1.55 -1.51
CA VAL A 27 -3.00 -1.76 -0.34
C VAL A 27 -2.07 -1.69 0.86
N CYS A 28 -2.49 -0.96 1.90
CA CYS A 28 -1.66 -0.86 3.11
C CYS A 28 -1.68 -2.20 3.86
N ASN A 29 -0.64 -2.48 4.64
CA ASN A 29 -0.57 -3.68 5.48
C ASN A 29 -1.75 -3.84 6.47
N LYS A 30 -2.48 -2.76 6.77
CA LYS A 30 -3.71 -2.81 7.58
C LYS A 30 -4.93 -3.34 6.82
N CYS A 31 -4.97 -3.16 5.50
CA CYS A 31 -6.10 -3.55 4.67
C CYS A 31 -5.87 -4.85 3.88
N TRP A 32 -4.59 -5.16 3.61
CA TRP A 32 -4.12 -6.33 2.85
C TRP A 32 -4.67 -6.45 1.41
#